data_AF-A0A453CRN7-F1
#
_entry.id   AF-A0A453CRN7-F1
#
_cell.length_a   1.000
_cell.length_b   1.000
_cell.length_c   1.000
_cell.angle_alpha   90.00
_cell.angle_beta   90.00
_cell.angle_gamma   90.00
#
_symmetry.space_group_name_H-M   'P 1'
#
loop_
_entity.id
_entity.type
_entity.pdbx_description
1 polymer ?
#
loop_
_entity_poly.entity_id
_entity_poly.type
_entity_poly.pdbx_seq_one_letter_code
_entity_poly.pdbx_strand_id
1 'polypeptide(L)'
;ALDSPFYTTLDRLEHKMNIEQFDFMEHQMLYLRPWQRNQDLLALGVMDFNTSQIVCQQELQHLESWVKDSRLDQLPFARQKLAYFYLSAAGTMLPGELSDARILWAKNGALTTVVDDFFDVGGSKKELENLTTLVEMWDKHEEIQYYSEHVEIVFSAIYNSVNQLGAKASAVQGRNVTKHFVDIWQDLIRNMMTEVEWRETGYIPTPEEYMENAVVTFALGPIVLPALYFIGPKITEYTVRDTEYNELFRLMSTCGRLLNDVQTYEVSRQSFGF
;
A
#
# COMPACT_ATOMS: atom_id res chain seq x y z
N ALA A 1 5.13 22.36 -13.92
CA ALA A 1 4.27 22.94 -12.88
C ALA A 1 2.79 22.85 -13.25
N LEU A 2 2.36 23.31 -14.44
CA LEU A 2 0.94 23.21 -14.85
C LEU A 2 0.51 21.77 -15.22
N ASP A 3 1.41 20.97 -15.78
CA ASP A 3 1.12 19.57 -16.16
C ASP A 3 1.29 18.56 -15.00
N SER A 4 1.75 19.01 -13.84
CA SER A 4 1.93 18.18 -12.63
C SER A 4 1.70 19.03 -11.38
N PRO A 5 0.43 19.17 -10.95
CA PRO A 5 0.08 19.84 -9.71
C PRO A 5 0.80 19.20 -8.50
N PHE A 6 0.93 19.94 -7.40
CA PHE A 6 1.71 19.47 -6.23
C PHE A 6 1.25 18.11 -5.67
N TYR A 7 -0.05 17.78 -5.80
CA TYR A 7 -0.62 16.52 -5.33
C TYR A 7 -0.36 15.32 -6.26
N THR A 8 0.26 15.53 -7.42
CA THR A 8 0.70 14.47 -8.34
C THR A 8 2.22 14.32 -8.39
N THR A 9 2.96 15.12 -7.62
CA THR A 9 4.42 15.13 -7.64
C THR A 9 4.96 14.03 -6.73
N LEU A 10 5.93 13.25 -7.24
CA LEU A 10 6.73 12.33 -6.45
C LEU A 10 8.10 12.97 -6.24
N ASP A 11 8.46 13.25 -5.00
CA ASP A 11 9.66 14.03 -4.68
C ASP A 11 10.93 13.45 -5.32
N ARG A 12 11.08 12.11 -5.39
CA ARG A 12 12.22 11.48 -6.09
C ARG A 12 12.31 11.83 -7.56
N LEU A 13 11.17 11.89 -8.27
CA LEU A 13 11.15 12.24 -9.69
C LEU A 13 11.53 13.71 -9.89
N GLU A 14 11.06 14.57 -8.99
CA GLU A 14 11.44 15.98 -8.98
C GLU A 14 12.93 16.17 -8.67
N HIS A 15 13.48 15.47 -7.67
CA HIS A 15 14.91 15.51 -7.36
C HIS A 15 15.77 15.05 -8.54
N LYS A 16 15.39 13.95 -9.20
CA LYS A 16 16.11 13.48 -10.40
C LYS A 16 16.04 14.50 -11.53
N MET A 17 14.85 15.04 -11.81
CA MET A 17 14.67 16.06 -12.84
C MET A 17 15.49 17.32 -12.55
N ASN A 18 15.56 17.75 -11.29
CA ASN A 18 16.35 18.89 -10.86
C ASN A 18 17.86 18.65 -11.00
N ILE A 19 18.34 17.42 -10.74
CA ILE A 19 19.73 17.02 -11.00
C ILE A 19 20.03 17.06 -12.50
N GLU A 20 19.14 16.49 -13.33
CA GLU A 20 19.31 16.42 -14.79
C GLU A 20 19.23 17.80 -15.47
N GLN A 21 18.42 18.73 -14.93
CA GLN A 21 18.21 20.07 -15.48
C GLN A 21 19.09 21.15 -14.84
N PHE A 22 19.97 20.78 -13.90
CA PHE A 22 20.78 21.73 -13.15
C PHE A 22 21.63 22.64 -14.05
N ASP A 23 22.26 22.09 -15.09
CA ASP A 23 23.07 22.82 -16.08
C ASP A 23 22.25 23.83 -16.90
N PHE A 24 20.98 23.54 -17.18
CA PHE A 24 20.10 24.42 -17.96
C PHE A 24 19.68 25.66 -17.16
N MET A 25 19.38 25.50 -15.87
CA MET A 25 18.99 26.59 -14.98
C MET A 25 20.17 27.50 -14.61
N GLU A 26 21.37 26.93 -14.49
CA GLU A 26 22.58 27.69 -14.19
C GLU A 26 22.97 28.64 -15.35
N HIS A 27 22.70 28.26 -16.60
CA HIS A 27 22.88 29.12 -17.76
C HIS A 27 21.88 30.30 -17.85
N GLN A 28 20.67 30.18 -17.29
CA GLN A 28 19.69 31.28 -17.23
C GLN A 28 19.92 32.26 -16.05
N MET A 29 20.55 31.81 -14.97
CA MET A 29 20.75 32.58 -13.73
C MET A 29 22.16 33.19 -13.58
N LEU A 30 22.90 33.33 -14.68
CA LEU A 30 24.15 34.09 -14.73
C LEU A 30 23.87 35.55 -14.38
N TYR A 31 24.04 35.95 -13.11
CA TYR A 31 24.62 37.25 -12.71
C TYR A 31 24.88 37.42 -11.19
N LEU A 32 24.53 36.47 -10.28
CA LEU A 32 24.56 36.81 -8.83
C LEU A 32 25.12 35.76 -7.82
N ARG A 33 25.70 34.60 -8.20
CA ARG A 33 26.27 33.65 -7.20
C ARG A 33 27.62 33.01 -7.58
N PRO A 34 28.47 32.63 -6.59
CA PRO A 34 29.80 32.05 -6.85
C PRO A 34 29.70 30.62 -7.40
N TRP A 35 30.26 30.40 -8.59
CA TRP A 35 30.30 29.15 -9.37
C TRP A 35 30.66 27.88 -8.58
N GLN A 36 31.63 27.93 -7.65
CA GLN A 36 32.08 26.74 -6.91
C GLN A 36 31.01 26.15 -5.98
N ARG A 37 30.14 27.00 -5.40
CA ARG A 37 29.12 26.54 -4.44
C ARG A 37 28.01 25.72 -5.12
N ASN A 38 27.80 25.90 -6.43
CA ASN A 38 26.76 25.20 -7.19
C ASN A 38 27.22 23.80 -7.62
N GLN A 39 28.51 23.63 -7.95
CA GLN A 39 29.07 22.31 -8.30
C GLN A 39 29.14 21.35 -7.12
N ASP A 40 29.49 21.85 -5.93
CA ASP A 40 29.49 21.03 -4.71
C ASP A 40 28.08 20.53 -4.35
N LEU A 41 27.05 21.37 -4.56
CA LEU A 41 25.65 21.00 -4.34
C LEU A 41 25.17 19.95 -5.35
N LEU A 42 25.54 20.08 -6.63
CA LEU A 42 25.23 19.07 -7.65
C LEU A 42 25.92 17.75 -7.34
N ALA A 43 27.21 17.78 -7.00
CA ALA A 43 27.96 16.58 -6.63
C ALA A 43 27.36 15.87 -5.41
N LEU A 44 26.93 16.63 -4.39
CA LEU A 44 26.21 16.09 -3.25
C LEU A 44 24.88 15.46 -3.66
N GLY A 45 24.09 16.15 -4.50
CA GLY A 45 22.80 15.64 -4.97
C GLY A 45 22.93 14.33 -5.77
N VAL A 46 23.92 14.23 -6.65
CA VAL A 46 24.22 13.01 -7.41
C VAL A 46 24.65 11.87 -6.47
N MET A 47 25.52 12.16 -5.49
CA MET A 47 25.99 11.16 -4.53
C MET A 47 24.85 10.63 -3.65
N ASP A 48 24.00 11.51 -3.12
CA ASP A 48 22.83 11.15 -2.32
C ASP A 48 21.84 10.31 -3.13
N PHE A 49 21.56 10.72 -4.38
CA PHE A 49 20.67 10.00 -5.27
C PHE A 49 21.17 8.58 -5.53
N ASN A 50 22.45 8.43 -5.89
CA ASN A 50 23.04 7.12 -6.17
C ASN A 50 23.05 6.22 -4.93
N THR A 51 23.38 6.76 -3.76
CA THR A 51 23.38 6.00 -2.50
C THR A 51 21.98 5.49 -2.18
N SER A 52 20.99 6.37 -2.30
CA SER A 52 19.59 6.02 -2.08
C SER A 52 19.09 5.00 -3.09
N GLN A 53 19.50 5.12 -4.35
CA GLN A 53 19.12 4.18 -5.41
C GLN A 53 19.63 2.76 -5.13
N ILE A 54 20.85 2.61 -4.57
CA ILE A 54 21.40 1.31 -4.17
C ILE A 54 20.52 0.67 -3.09
N VAL A 55 20.15 1.45 -2.06
CA VAL A 55 19.22 0.98 -1.01
C VAL A 55 17.90 0.53 -1.63
N CYS A 56 17.35 1.32 -2.56
CA CYS A 56 16.09 0.98 -3.20
C CYS A 56 16.16 -0.31 -4.03
N GLN A 57 17.28 -0.55 -4.72
CA GLN A 57 17.50 -1.78 -5.48
C GLN A 57 17.58 -3.01 -4.56
N GLN A 58 18.23 -2.89 -3.41
CA GLN A 58 18.30 -3.96 -2.41
C GLN A 58 16.92 -4.26 -1.81
N GLU A 59 16.14 -3.23 -1.49
CA GLU A 59 14.76 -3.38 -1.03
C GLU A 59 13.88 -4.08 -2.06
N LEU A 60 13.98 -3.70 -3.34
CA LEU A 60 13.21 -4.34 -4.41
C LEU A 60 13.59 -5.82 -4.57
N GLN A 61 14.88 -6.16 -4.55
CA GLN A 61 15.34 -7.56 -4.60
C GLN A 61 14.82 -8.38 -3.42
N HIS A 62 14.78 -7.79 -2.22
CA HIS A 62 14.22 -8.42 -1.04
C HIS A 62 12.71 -8.68 -1.22
N LEU A 63 11.97 -7.70 -1.73
CA LEU A 63 10.54 -7.82 -1.99
C LEU A 63 10.21 -8.84 -3.08
N GLU A 64 11.00 -8.89 -4.16
CA GLU A 64 10.86 -9.88 -5.23
C GLU A 64 11.09 -11.30 -4.73
N SER A 65 12.06 -11.47 -3.82
CA SER A 65 12.31 -12.76 -3.16
C SER A 65 11.12 -13.15 -2.27
N TRP A 66 10.60 -12.19 -1.49
CA TRP A 66 9.43 -12.42 -0.65
C TRP A 66 8.18 -12.86 -1.44
N VAL A 67 7.93 -12.31 -2.63
CA VAL A 67 6.81 -12.73 -3.50
C VAL A 67 6.91 -14.22 -3.84
N LYS A 68 8.11 -14.69 -4.21
CA LYS A 68 8.38 -16.09 -4.54
C LYS A 68 8.29 -16.99 -3.32
N ASP A 69 8.89 -16.56 -2.21
CA ASP A 69 8.87 -17.31 -0.94
C ASP A 69 7.44 -17.48 -0.41
N SER A 70 6.57 -16.50 -0.67
CA SER A 70 5.15 -16.54 -0.31
C SER A 70 4.28 -17.23 -1.36
N ARG A 71 4.86 -17.72 -2.47
CA ARG A 71 4.19 -18.34 -3.62
C ARG A 71 3.13 -17.46 -4.29
N LEU A 72 3.18 -16.14 -4.09
CA LEU A 72 2.19 -15.21 -4.66
C LEU A 72 2.30 -15.13 -6.20
N ASP A 73 3.47 -15.46 -6.76
CA ASP A 73 3.71 -15.57 -8.19
C ASP A 73 3.12 -16.84 -8.82
N GLN A 74 2.67 -17.80 -8.01
CA GLN A 74 2.06 -19.05 -8.47
C GLN A 74 0.53 -18.95 -8.61
N LEU A 75 -0.07 -17.86 -8.10
CA LEU A 75 -1.51 -17.62 -8.19
C LEU A 75 -1.87 -17.11 -9.59
N PRO A 76 -2.63 -17.86 -10.41
CA PRO A 76 -2.87 -17.50 -11.81
C PRO A 76 -3.79 -16.29 -11.97
N PHE A 77 -4.58 -15.97 -10.95
CA PHE A 77 -5.50 -14.83 -10.94
C PHE A 77 -4.83 -13.52 -10.47
N ALA A 78 -3.68 -13.60 -9.81
CA ALA A 78 -3.11 -12.48 -9.08
C ALA A 78 -2.29 -11.53 -9.98
N ARG A 79 -2.70 -10.27 -10.06
CA ARG A 79 -1.94 -9.21 -10.74
C ARG A 79 -0.70 -8.87 -9.92
N GLN A 80 0.46 -8.97 -10.56
CA GLN A 80 1.73 -8.60 -9.94
C GLN A 80 1.92 -7.07 -10.01
N LYS A 81 1.61 -6.37 -8.92
CA LYS A 81 1.73 -4.90 -8.78
C LYS A 81 2.87 -4.45 -7.85
N LEU A 82 3.75 -5.35 -7.43
CA LEU A 82 4.81 -5.05 -6.47
C LEU A 82 5.65 -3.82 -6.87
N ALA A 83 6.16 -3.78 -8.11
CA ALA A 83 6.98 -2.68 -8.58
C ALA A 83 6.25 -1.33 -8.57
N TYR A 84 4.92 -1.33 -8.79
CA TYR A 84 4.11 -0.12 -8.73
C TYR A 84 4.00 0.42 -7.30
N PHE A 85 3.67 -0.45 -6.34
CA PHE A 85 3.60 -0.04 -4.93
C PHE A 85 4.96 0.29 -4.34
N TYR A 86 6.01 -0.37 -4.81
CA TYR A 86 7.37 -0.01 -4.42
C TYR A 86 7.76 1.36 -4.97
N LEU A 87 7.43 1.66 -6.22
CA LEU A 87 7.68 2.97 -6.81
C LEU A 87 6.91 4.08 -6.08
N SER A 88 5.64 3.85 -5.70
CA SER A 88 4.88 4.84 -4.92
C SER A 88 5.48 5.05 -3.53
N ALA A 89 5.89 3.98 -2.85
CA ALA A 89 6.58 4.07 -1.56
C ALA A 89 7.91 4.83 -1.66
N ALA A 90 8.77 4.46 -2.60
CA ALA A 90 10.09 5.08 -2.80
C ALA A 90 9.99 6.52 -3.33
N GLY A 91 8.91 6.84 -4.05
CA GLY A 91 8.61 8.19 -4.53
C GLY A 91 8.22 9.15 -3.40
N THR A 92 7.59 8.66 -2.34
CA THR A 92 7.06 9.45 -1.22
C THR A 92 7.96 9.43 0.02
N MET A 93 8.67 8.32 0.30
CA MET A 93 9.49 8.15 1.50
C MET A 93 10.98 8.18 1.15
N LEU A 94 11.53 9.39 1.01
CA LEU A 94 12.88 9.64 0.50
C LEU A 94 14.05 9.14 1.37
N PRO A 95 14.08 9.38 2.71
CA PRO A 95 15.26 9.10 3.53
C PRO A 95 15.53 7.59 3.65
N GLY A 96 16.81 7.21 3.67
CA GLY A 96 17.23 5.81 3.76
C GLY A 96 16.68 5.11 5.01
N GLU A 97 16.50 5.85 6.10
CA GLU A 97 15.99 5.37 7.39
C GLU A 97 14.54 4.87 7.31
N LEU A 98 13.78 5.27 6.29
CA LEU A 98 12.39 4.83 6.08
C LEU A 98 12.27 3.51 5.30
N SER A 99 13.34 2.70 5.25
CA SER A 99 13.37 1.42 4.53
C SER A 99 12.26 0.46 4.97
N ASP A 100 12.07 0.27 6.27
CA ASP A 100 11.01 -0.60 6.79
C ASP A 100 9.61 -0.09 6.41
N ALA A 101 9.40 1.23 6.36
CA ALA A 101 8.14 1.82 5.93
C ALA A 101 7.88 1.56 4.43
N ARG A 102 8.91 1.68 3.57
CA ARG A 102 8.81 1.38 2.14
C ARG A 102 8.54 -0.09 1.87
N ILE A 103 9.26 -0.98 2.55
CA ILE A 103 9.06 -2.43 2.46
C ILE A 103 7.64 -2.79 2.90
N LEU A 104 7.18 -2.27 4.04
CA LEU A 104 5.80 -2.47 4.50
C LEU A 104 4.78 -2.03 3.46
N TRP A 105 4.94 -0.81 2.93
CA TRP A 105 4.00 -0.21 1.99
C TRP A 105 3.89 -1.05 0.71
N ALA A 106 5.03 -1.42 0.14
CA ALA A 106 5.07 -2.24 -1.06
C ALA A 106 4.49 -3.65 -0.85
N LYS A 107 4.83 -4.27 0.28
CA LYS A 107 4.39 -5.61 0.65
C LYS A 107 2.87 -5.67 0.84
N ASN A 108 2.32 -4.75 1.63
CA ASN A 108 0.87 -4.69 1.86
C ASN A 108 0.12 -4.27 0.60
N GLY A 109 0.65 -3.35 -0.22
CA GLY A 109 0.01 -2.99 -1.48
C GLY A 109 -0.05 -4.13 -2.49
N ALA A 110 1.01 -4.94 -2.57
CA ALA A 110 0.98 -6.16 -3.35
C ALA A 110 -0.05 -7.16 -2.79
N LEU A 111 -0.07 -7.39 -1.47
CA LEU A 111 -1.03 -8.31 -0.84
C LEU A 111 -2.48 -7.88 -1.04
N THR A 112 -2.81 -6.60 -0.85
CA THR A 112 -4.19 -6.12 -1.03
C THR A 112 -4.64 -6.27 -2.47
N THR A 113 -3.75 -6.14 -3.46
CA THR A 113 -4.07 -6.42 -4.87
C THR A 113 -4.36 -7.91 -5.09
N VAL A 114 -3.56 -8.80 -4.51
CA VAL A 114 -3.81 -10.26 -4.62
C VAL A 114 -5.15 -10.63 -3.99
N VAL A 115 -5.47 -10.02 -2.84
CA VAL A 115 -6.74 -10.25 -2.15
C VAL A 115 -7.92 -9.70 -2.96
N ASP A 116 -7.82 -8.47 -3.48
CA ASP A 116 -8.79 -7.87 -4.41
C ASP A 116 -9.09 -8.80 -5.59
N ASP A 117 -8.05 -9.29 -6.28
CA ASP A 117 -8.20 -10.24 -7.39
C ASP A 117 -8.82 -11.57 -6.95
N PHE A 118 -8.53 -12.02 -5.74
CA PHE A 118 -9.12 -13.24 -5.20
C PHE A 118 -10.62 -13.07 -4.94
N PHE A 119 -11.04 -11.93 -4.38
CA PHE A 119 -12.45 -11.66 -4.10
C PHE A 119 -13.28 -11.34 -5.35
N ASP A 120 -12.67 -10.73 -6.37
CA ASP A 120 -13.39 -10.29 -7.57
C ASP A 120 -13.50 -11.35 -8.66
N VAL A 121 -12.44 -12.14 -8.88
CA VAL A 121 -12.39 -13.08 -10.01
C VAL A 121 -11.79 -14.45 -9.67
N GLY A 122 -10.85 -14.51 -8.73
CA GLY A 122 -10.01 -15.69 -8.51
C GLY A 122 -10.61 -16.77 -7.63
N GLY A 123 -11.37 -16.38 -6.61
CA GLY A 123 -11.88 -17.26 -5.57
C GLY A 123 -13.35 -17.62 -5.75
N SER A 124 -13.70 -18.85 -5.41
CA SER A 124 -15.09 -19.28 -5.22
C SER A 124 -15.63 -18.79 -3.86
N LYS A 125 -16.95 -18.64 -3.73
CA LYS A 125 -17.58 -18.23 -2.45
C LYS A 125 -17.07 -19.01 -1.24
N LYS A 126 -16.92 -20.34 -1.36
CA LYS A 126 -16.42 -21.20 -0.29
C LYS A 126 -14.96 -20.90 0.08
N GLU A 127 -14.13 -20.55 -0.89
CA GLU A 127 -12.75 -20.12 -0.64
C GLU A 127 -12.72 -18.77 0.08
N LEU A 128 -13.58 -17.83 -0.32
CA LEU A 128 -13.69 -16.50 0.31
C LEU A 128 -14.21 -16.60 1.75
N GLU A 129 -15.23 -17.41 1.99
CA GLU A 129 -15.76 -17.71 3.34
C GLU A 129 -14.69 -18.36 4.23
N ASN A 130 -13.91 -19.30 3.68
CA ASN A 130 -12.83 -19.95 4.41
C ASN A 130 -11.70 -18.98 4.75
N LEU A 131 -11.26 -18.15 3.79
CA LEU A 131 -10.27 -17.11 4.02
C LEU A 131 -10.75 -16.10 5.07
N THR A 132 -12.01 -15.66 4.98
CA THR A 132 -12.63 -14.76 5.96
C THR A 132 -12.61 -15.36 7.35
N THR A 133 -13.00 -16.63 7.49
CA THR A 133 -12.99 -17.35 8.77
C THR A 133 -11.57 -17.44 9.35
N LEU A 134 -10.57 -17.75 8.51
CA LEU A 134 -9.16 -17.82 8.93
C LEU A 134 -8.66 -16.47 9.45
N VAL A 135 -9.01 -15.36 8.81
CA VAL A 135 -8.59 -14.01 9.24
C VAL A 135 -9.33 -13.56 10.50
N GLU A 136 -10.63 -13.84 10.62
CA GLU A 136 -11.42 -13.54 11.82
C GLU A 136 -10.94 -14.36 13.03
N MET A 137 -10.60 -15.62 12.82
CA MET A 137 -10.04 -16.50 13.86
C MET A 137 -8.52 -16.43 13.94
N TRP A 138 -7.92 -15.24 13.77
CA TRP A 138 -6.47 -15.04 13.66
C TRP A 138 -5.62 -15.83 14.66
N ASP A 139 -5.95 -15.75 15.96
CA ASP A 139 -5.19 -16.40 17.04
C ASP A 139 -5.45 -17.91 17.15
N LYS A 140 -6.46 -18.42 16.45
CA LYS A 140 -6.92 -19.82 16.45
C LYS A 140 -7.03 -20.40 15.05
N HIS A 141 -6.37 -19.81 14.07
CA HIS A 141 -6.52 -20.18 12.66
C HIS A 141 -6.08 -21.64 12.42
N GLU A 142 -5.20 -22.18 13.27
CA GLU A 142 -4.78 -23.58 13.27
C GLU A 142 -5.92 -24.59 13.51
N GLU A 143 -7.04 -24.15 14.09
CA GLU A 143 -8.26 -24.95 14.24
C GLU A 143 -9.05 -25.06 12.92
N ILE A 144 -8.69 -24.27 11.90
CA ILE A 144 -9.41 -24.16 10.62
C ILE A 144 -8.55 -24.76 9.50
N GLN A 145 -9.15 -25.65 8.72
CA GLN A 145 -8.49 -26.22 7.55
C GLN A 145 -8.57 -25.27 6.36
N TYR A 146 -7.50 -25.20 5.57
CA TYR A 146 -7.51 -24.52 4.28
C TYR A 146 -8.41 -25.26 3.30
N TYR A 147 -9.33 -24.53 2.68
CA TYR A 147 -10.25 -25.09 1.69
C TYR A 147 -9.54 -25.43 0.36
N SER A 148 -8.53 -24.65 0.00
CA SER A 148 -7.71 -24.87 -1.21
C SER A 148 -6.28 -24.37 -0.99
N GLU A 149 -5.38 -24.78 -1.90
CA GLU A 149 -4.00 -24.26 -1.92
C GLU A 149 -3.98 -22.73 -2.15
N HIS A 150 -4.92 -22.18 -2.93
CA HIS A 150 -5.03 -20.73 -3.11
C HIS A 150 -5.30 -20.02 -1.77
N VAL A 151 -6.25 -20.53 -0.97
CA VAL A 151 -6.56 -19.97 0.35
C VAL A 151 -5.36 -20.08 1.27
N GLU A 152 -4.68 -21.23 1.28
CA GLU A 152 -3.45 -21.43 2.05
C GLU A 152 -2.38 -20.39 1.69
N ILE A 153 -2.11 -20.18 0.40
CA ILE A 153 -1.13 -19.20 -0.09
C ILE A 153 -1.50 -17.80 0.38
N VAL A 154 -2.74 -17.35 0.10
CA VAL A 154 -3.19 -15.99 0.41
C VAL A 154 -3.19 -15.75 1.92
N PHE A 155 -3.79 -16.64 2.71
CA PHE A 155 -3.82 -16.51 4.16
C PHE A 155 -2.42 -16.52 4.76
N SER A 156 -1.56 -17.47 4.37
CA SER A 156 -0.20 -17.56 4.90
C SER A 156 0.61 -16.30 4.59
N ALA A 157 0.43 -15.72 3.40
CA ALA A 157 1.11 -14.49 3.01
C ALA A 157 0.66 -13.29 3.85
N ILE A 158 -0.65 -13.16 4.13
CA ILE A 158 -1.21 -12.14 5.04
C ILE A 158 -0.69 -12.38 6.46
N TYR A 159 -0.88 -13.59 7.00
CA TYR A 159 -0.51 -13.95 8.36
C TYR A 159 0.96 -13.70 8.67
N ASN A 160 1.86 -14.22 7.83
CA ASN A 160 3.29 -14.06 8.03
C ASN A 160 3.72 -12.59 7.89
N SER A 161 3.18 -11.87 6.92
CA SER A 161 3.53 -10.46 6.70
C SER A 161 3.06 -9.56 7.83
N VAL A 162 1.81 -9.72 8.28
CA VAL A 162 1.23 -8.97 9.39
C VAL A 162 2.00 -9.21 10.68
N ASN A 163 2.30 -10.46 11.03
CA ASN A 163 3.02 -10.77 12.26
C ASN A 163 4.47 -10.27 12.21
N GLN A 164 5.17 -10.45 11.07
CA GLN A 164 6.54 -9.97 10.90
C GLN A 164 6.62 -8.43 10.99
N LEU A 165 5.78 -7.73 10.24
CA LEU A 165 5.77 -6.27 10.19
C LEU A 165 5.23 -5.67 11.49
N GLY A 166 4.22 -6.28 12.09
CA GLY A 166 3.67 -5.90 13.39
C GLY A 166 4.72 -6.00 14.50
N ALA A 167 5.55 -7.04 14.50
CA ALA A 167 6.66 -7.18 15.45
C ALA A 167 7.71 -6.07 15.28
N LYS A 168 8.11 -5.77 14.04
CA LYS A 168 9.02 -4.64 13.74
C LYS A 168 8.43 -3.30 14.20
N ALA A 169 7.18 -3.03 13.85
CA ALA A 169 6.47 -1.81 14.25
C ALA A 169 6.38 -1.72 15.78
N SER A 170 6.12 -2.84 16.45
CA SER A 170 6.04 -2.89 17.92
C SER A 170 7.37 -2.52 18.58
N ALA A 171 8.49 -2.93 17.99
CA ALA A 171 9.83 -2.56 18.46
C ALA A 171 10.09 -1.04 18.30
N VAL A 172 9.72 -0.46 17.14
CA VAL A 172 9.84 0.98 16.89
C VAL A 172 8.99 1.78 17.87
N GLN A 173 7.76 1.34 18.10
CA GLN A 173 6.80 2.05 18.96
C GLN A 173 7.04 1.81 20.45
N GLY A 174 7.67 0.69 20.83
CA GLY A 174 7.86 0.29 22.23
C GLY A 174 6.56 -0.21 22.90
N ARG A 175 5.59 -0.65 22.09
CA ARG A 175 4.33 -1.26 22.53
C ARG A 175 3.84 -2.24 21.46
N ASN A 176 3.04 -3.23 21.83
CA ASN A 176 2.43 -4.12 20.84
C ASN A 176 1.44 -3.32 19.95
N VAL A 177 1.70 -3.31 18.64
CA VAL A 177 0.80 -2.73 17.62
C VAL A 177 0.30 -3.77 16.62
N THR A 178 0.75 -5.03 16.71
CA THR A 178 0.37 -6.11 15.78
C THR A 178 -1.15 -6.30 15.75
N LYS A 179 -1.83 -6.20 16.90
CA LYS A 179 -3.29 -6.29 16.95
C LYS A 179 -3.98 -5.28 16.04
N HIS A 180 -3.48 -4.04 15.96
CA HIS A 180 -4.06 -3.03 15.07
C HIS A 180 -3.97 -3.44 13.60
N PHE A 181 -2.88 -4.11 13.20
CA PHE A 181 -2.72 -4.60 11.82
C PHE A 181 -3.73 -5.71 11.53
N VAL A 182 -3.93 -6.62 12.49
CA VAL A 182 -4.92 -7.71 12.37
C VAL A 182 -6.32 -7.13 12.25
N ASP A 183 -6.69 -6.19 13.12
CA ASP A 183 -8.01 -5.54 13.12
C ASP A 183 -8.28 -4.85 11.76
N ILE A 184 -7.27 -4.20 11.16
CA ILE A 184 -7.36 -3.59 9.82
C ILE A 184 -7.61 -4.62 8.71
N TRP A 185 -6.91 -5.76 8.74
CA TRP A 185 -7.10 -6.83 7.74
C TRP A 185 -8.46 -7.53 7.89
N GLN A 186 -8.90 -7.74 9.14
CA GLN A 186 -10.24 -8.26 9.43
C GLN A 186 -11.32 -7.34 8.87
N ASP A 187 -11.18 -6.03 9.09
CA ASP A 187 -12.14 -5.05 8.58
C ASP A 187 -12.19 -5.03 7.05
N LEU A 188 -11.03 -5.03 6.38
CA LEU A 188 -10.95 -5.10 4.93
C LEU A 188 -11.69 -6.33 4.37
N ILE A 189 -11.35 -7.52 4.87
CA ILE A 189 -11.89 -8.78 4.34
C ILE A 189 -13.40 -8.89 4.61
N ARG A 190 -13.87 -8.41 5.76
CA ARG A 190 -15.30 -8.36 6.07
C ARG A 190 -16.07 -7.47 5.09
N ASN A 191 -15.56 -6.28 4.79
CA ASN A 191 -16.19 -5.37 3.83
C ASN A 191 -16.09 -5.89 2.38
N MET A 192 -15.03 -6.63 2.03
CA MET A 192 -14.96 -7.32 0.73
C MET A 192 -16.00 -8.43 0.60
N MET A 193 -16.31 -9.17 1.69
CA MET A 193 -17.44 -10.12 1.70
C MET A 193 -18.79 -9.43 1.46
N THR A 194 -19.00 -8.22 1.99
CA THR A 194 -20.20 -7.42 1.69
C THR A 194 -20.34 -7.17 0.17
N GLU A 195 -19.25 -6.84 -0.53
CA GLU A 195 -19.30 -6.65 -2.00
C GLU A 195 -19.62 -7.95 -2.74
N VAL A 196 -19.09 -9.08 -2.27
CA VAL A 196 -19.44 -10.41 -2.80
C VAL A 196 -20.94 -10.67 -2.64
N GLU A 197 -21.51 -10.39 -1.47
CA GLU A 197 -22.94 -10.54 -1.21
C GLU A 197 -23.79 -9.63 -2.10
N TRP A 198 -23.39 -8.37 -2.28
CA TRP A 198 -24.06 -7.44 -3.20
C TRP A 198 -24.05 -7.97 -4.63
N ARG A 199 -22.89 -8.44 -5.12
CA ARG A 199 -22.76 -9.02 -6.46
C ARG A 199 -23.63 -10.27 -6.64
N GLU A 200 -23.62 -11.19 -5.69
CA GLU A 200 -24.39 -12.45 -5.78
C GLU A 200 -25.90 -12.25 -5.71
N THR A 201 -26.35 -11.28 -4.91
CA THR A 201 -27.78 -10.98 -4.75
C THR A 201 -28.32 -10.02 -5.81
N GLY A 202 -27.43 -9.39 -6.60
CA GLY A 202 -27.78 -8.30 -7.51
C GLY A 202 -28.26 -7.05 -6.77
N TYR A 203 -27.91 -6.90 -5.48
CA TYR A 203 -28.28 -5.75 -4.68
C TYR A 203 -27.46 -4.54 -5.12
N ILE A 204 -28.14 -3.41 -5.35
CA ILE A 204 -27.51 -2.14 -5.69
C ILE A 204 -27.61 -1.24 -4.44
N PRO A 205 -26.49 -0.96 -3.76
CA PRO A 205 -26.48 -0.09 -2.58
C PRO A 205 -26.83 1.36 -2.95
N THR A 206 -27.35 2.10 -1.97
CA THR A 206 -27.40 3.56 -2.07
C THR A 206 -25.98 4.15 -2.15
N PRO A 207 -25.80 5.38 -2.67
CA PRO A 207 -24.49 6.02 -2.68
C PRO A 207 -23.83 6.10 -1.30
N GLU A 208 -24.62 6.31 -0.24
CA GLU A 208 -24.14 6.34 1.14
C GLU A 208 -23.66 4.96 1.60
N GLU A 209 -24.47 3.91 1.43
CA GLU A 209 -24.09 2.53 1.76
C GLU A 209 -22.87 2.06 0.95
N TYR A 210 -22.83 2.38 -0.34
CA TYR A 210 -21.68 2.11 -1.19
C TYR A 210 -20.44 2.77 -0.61
N MET A 211 -20.47 4.07 -0.34
CA MET A 211 -19.28 4.78 0.11
C MET A 211 -18.79 4.33 1.48
N GLU A 212 -19.68 3.94 2.40
CA GLU A 212 -19.27 3.38 3.70
C GLU A 212 -18.42 2.11 3.56
N ASN A 213 -18.78 1.22 2.62
CA ASN A 213 -18.02 0.00 2.34
C ASN A 213 -16.80 0.28 1.45
N ALA A 214 -16.99 1.06 0.39
CA ALA A 214 -16.05 1.30 -0.69
C ALA A 214 -14.78 2.03 -0.25
N VAL A 215 -14.85 2.86 0.80
CA VAL A 215 -13.66 3.48 1.40
C VAL A 215 -12.76 2.46 2.10
N VAL A 216 -13.34 1.37 2.62
CA VAL A 216 -12.60 0.28 3.26
C VAL A 216 -12.04 -0.66 2.20
N THR A 217 -12.87 -1.08 1.24
CA THR A 217 -12.49 -2.04 0.18
C THR A 217 -11.55 -1.46 -0.88
N PHE A 218 -11.40 -0.13 -0.94
CA PHE A 218 -10.28 0.49 -1.66
C PHE A 218 -8.89 0.09 -1.10
N ALA A 219 -8.86 -0.54 0.09
CA ALA A 219 -7.72 -1.26 0.65
C ALA A 219 -6.48 -0.40 0.98
N LEU A 220 -6.65 0.91 1.19
CA LEU A 220 -5.58 1.75 1.75
C LEU A 220 -5.29 1.46 3.22
N GLY A 221 -6.24 0.85 3.95
CA GLY A 221 -6.11 0.55 5.38
C GLY A 221 -4.84 -0.23 5.71
N PRO A 222 -4.63 -1.44 5.14
CA PRO A 222 -3.43 -2.23 5.36
C PRO A 222 -2.12 -1.57 4.91
N ILE A 223 -2.19 -0.57 4.02
CA ILE A 223 -1.00 0.07 3.44
C ILE A 223 -0.59 1.27 4.31
N VAL A 224 -1.51 2.22 4.50
CA VAL A 224 -1.21 3.53 5.06
C VAL A 224 -1.13 3.48 6.58
N LEU A 225 -2.15 2.93 7.24
CA LEU A 225 -2.25 2.99 8.71
C LEU A 225 -1.07 2.28 9.39
N PRO A 226 -0.62 1.09 8.92
CA PRO A 226 0.56 0.44 9.46
C PRO A 226 1.88 1.19 9.16
N ALA A 227 2.00 1.86 8.01
CA ALA A 227 3.19 2.62 7.65
C ALA A 227 3.46 3.78 8.62
N LEU A 228 2.40 4.39 9.19
CA LEU A 228 2.52 5.45 10.18
C LEU A 228 3.32 5.04 11.42
N TYR A 229 3.36 3.74 11.77
CA TYR A 229 4.18 3.27 12.90
C TYR A 229 5.69 3.25 12.62
N PHE A 230 6.10 3.47 11.38
CA PHE A 230 7.51 3.55 10.98
C PHE A 230 7.95 4.98 10.65
N ILE A 231 7.02 5.92 10.60
CA ILE A 231 7.26 7.28 10.13
C ILE A 231 7.05 8.26 11.28
N GLY A 232 8.07 9.08 11.54
CA GLY A 232 7.96 10.19 12.48
C GLY A 232 7.87 9.75 13.96
N PRO A 233 7.10 10.48 14.79
CA PRO A 233 7.05 10.23 16.23
C PRO A 233 6.24 8.97 16.57
N LYS A 234 6.41 8.48 17.80
CA LYS A 234 5.63 7.36 18.32
C LYS A 234 4.13 7.71 18.37
N ILE A 235 3.30 6.79 17.90
CA ILE A 235 1.85 6.90 17.85
C ILE A 235 1.26 6.17 19.06
N THR A 236 0.55 6.92 19.90
CA THR A 236 -0.08 6.37 21.10
C THR A 236 -1.35 5.60 20.74
N GLU A 237 -1.82 4.73 21.64
CA GLU A 237 -3.11 4.07 21.47
C GLU A 237 -4.28 5.07 21.45
N TYR A 238 -4.17 6.18 22.21
CA TYR A 238 -5.12 7.28 22.17
C TYR A 238 -5.22 7.88 20.77
N THR A 239 -4.08 8.15 20.11
CA THR A 239 -4.05 8.72 18.76
C THR A 239 -4.77 7.85 17.74
N VAL A 240 -4.60 6.52 17.79
CA VAL A 240 -5.25 5.60 16.85
C VAL A 240 -6.77 5.53 17.07
N ARG A 241 -7.23 5.75 18.31
CA ARG A 241 -8.64 5.79 18.68
C ARG A 241 -9.26 7.18 18.48
N ASP A 242 -8.47 8.18 18.12
CA ASP A 242 -8.93 9.55 17.95
C ASP A 242 -9.82 9.69 16.70
N THR A 243 -10.84 10.52 16.79
CA THR A 243 -11.76 10.76 15.68
C THR A 243 -11.07 11.45 14.50
N GLU A 244 -10.09 12.33 14.75
CA GLU A 244 -9.36 13.02 13.69
C GLU A 244 -8.48 12.05 12.88
N TYR A 245 -7.86 11.07 13.55
CA TYR A 245 -7.08 10.02 12.88
C TYR A 245 -7.95 9.25 11.88
N ASN A 246 -9.13 8.83 12.32
CA ASN A 246 -10.06 8.07 11.50
C ASN A 246 -10.67 8.92 10.38
N GLU A 247 -11.02 10.18 10.64
CA GLU A 247 -11.59 11.06 9.61
C GLU A 247 -10.56 11.43 8.53
N LEU A 248 -9.30 11.69 8.89
CA LEU A 248 -8.24 11.92 7.91
C LEU A 248 -8.04 10.71 6.99
N PHE A 249 -8.01 9.51 7.58
CA PHE A 249 -7.94 8.28 6.80
C PHE A 249 -9.17 8.12 5.89
N ARG A 250 -10.38 8.35 6.42
CA ARG A 250 -11.64 8.26 5.66
C ARG A 250 -11.65 9.21 4.46
N LEU A 251 -11.22 10.46 4.65
CA LEU A 251 -11.15 11.47 3.58
C LEU A 251 -10.15 11.05 2.50
N MET A 252 -8.96 10.59 2.89
CA MET A 252 -7.95 10.09 1.95
C MET A 252 -8.49 8.89 1.15
N SER A 253 -9.10 7.92 1.81
CA SER A 253 -9.70 6.74 1.16
C SER A 253 -10.88 7.12 0.26
N THR A 254 -11.67 8.12 0.64
CA THR A 254 -12.76 8.67 -0.20
C THR A 254 -12.21 9.26 -1.49
N CYS A 255 -11.17 10.08 -1.41
CA CYS A 255 -10.52 10.63 -2.60
C CYS A 255 -9.96 9.51 -3.49
N GLY A 256 -9.28 8.52 -2.89
CA GLY A 256 -8.74 7.38 -3.62
C GLY A 256 -9.81 6.57 -4.34
N ARG A 257 -10.90 6.22 -3.63
CA ARG A 257 -12.03 5.45 -4.17
C ARG A 257 -12.70 6.18 -5.33
N LEU A 258 -13.03 7.45 -5.15
CA LEU A 258 -13.71 8.24 -6.20
C LEU A 258 -12.81 8.45 -7.43
N LEU A 259 -11.51 8.69 -7.24
CA LEU A 259 -10.58 8.79 -8.36
C LEU A 259 -10.43 7.46 -9.11
N ASN A 260 -10.46 6.34 -8.39
CA ASN A 260 -10.46 5.01 -9.00
C ASN A 260 -11.75 4.80 -9.82
N ASP A 261 -12.91 5.06 -9.23
CA ASP A 261 -14.22 4.92 -9.87
C ASP A 261 -14.30 5.70 -11.18
N VAL A 262 -13.88 6.97 -11.18
CA VAL A 262 -13.88 7.80 -12.39
C VAL A 262 -13.05 7.18 -13.53
N GLN A 263 -11.98 6.45 -13.20
CA GLN A 263 -11.10 5.84 -14.21
C GLN A 263 -11.56 4.44 -14.64
N THR A 264 -12.18 3.66 -13.76
CA THR A 264 -12.44 2.24 -13.99
C THR A 264 -13.90 1.87 -14.17
N TYR A 265 -14.84 2.77 -13.83
CA TYR A 265 -16.27 2.46 -13.81
C TYR A 265 -16.78 1.82 -15.11
N GLU A 266 -16.47 2.40 -16.27
CA GLU A 266 -16.96 1.87 -17.55
C GLU A 266 -16.42 0.46 -17.87
N VAL A 267 -15.16 0.18 -17.49
CA VAL A 267 -14.55 -1.14 -17.68
C VAL A 267 -15.16 -2.16 -16.73
N SER A 268 -15.37 -1.78 -15.47
CA SER A 268 -16.01 -2.63 -14.47
C SER A 268 -17.46 -2.94 -14.85
N ARG A 269 -18.22 -1.94 -15.31
CA ARG A 269 -19.61 -2.10 -15.74
C ARG A 269 -19.76 -3.13 -16.86
N GLN A 270 -18.85 -3.11 -17.84
CA GLN A 270 -18.83 -4.09 -18.93
C GLN A 270 -18.43 -5.50 -18.46
N SER A 271 -17.56 -5.60 -17.47
CA SER A 271 -17.04 -6.88 -16.96
C SER A 271 -18.01 -7.58 -16.01
N PHE A 272 -18.79 -6.82 -15.25
CA PHE A 272 -19.73 -7.33 -14.24
C PHE A 272 -21.21 -7.24 -14.63
N GLY A 273 -21.53 -6.66 -15.78
CA GLY A 273 -22.86 -6.79 -16.41
C GLY A 273 -23.98 -5.96 -15.78
N PHE A 274 -23.67 -4.77 -15.26
CA PHE A 274 -24.64 -3.79 -14.76
C PHE A 274 -25.04 -2.74 -15.82
#